data_AF-A0A3M2G8A4-F1
#
_entry.id   AF-A0A3M2G8A4-F1
#
_cell.length_a   1.000
_cell.length_b   1.000
_cell.length_c   1.000
_cell.angle_alpha   90.00
_cell.angle_beta   90.00
_cell.angle_gamma   90.00
#
_symmetry.space_group_name_H-M   'P 1'
#
loop_
_entity.id
_entity.type
_entity.pdbx_description
1 polymer ?
#
loop_
_entity_poly.entity_id
_entity_poly.type
_entity_poly.pdbx_seq_one_letter_code
_entity_poly.pdbx_strand_id
1 'polypeptide(L)'
;MKFLRTSLMVITLLSVSWADEPVSSERLQQLDNYREQLDAAYQKQTKIGATHEVDLYPLALARIALAKTWIEKKAGSPVAQDAFETAGLVTEMALLQFRVLENRVITASLKEQTLFALKELSAVHEQINQLERSYAARVKQELEKTQQALDHAQHALDQTQEELIRTKAEADRRFRELESELISVRQDARGTIISMSDILFDVNKVTLTPDLKINLAKIAGILMVYREPKVLIEGHTDNTGTDAYNQKLSEARAANVMNYLIENGVSAERLSARGYSFHRPVADNRTAEGRRKNRRVDLVILDNPSGADQ
;
A
#
# COMPACT_ATOMS: atom_id res chain seq x y z
N MET A 1 -82.34 3.08 51.49
CA MET A 1 -83.65 3.76 51.33
C MET A 1 -84.56 2.80 50.58
N LYS A 2 -85.49 2.11 51.26
CA LYS A 2 -86.96 2.35 51.24
C LYS A 2 -87.51 2.35 49.79
N PHE A 3 -88.32 1.39 49.33
CA PHE A 3 -89.67 1.09 49.83
C PHE A 3 -90.18 -0.33 49.46
N LEU A 4 -90.98 -0.91 50.37
CA LEU A 4 -91.90 -2.04 50.14
C LEU A 4 -93.14 -1.60 49.32
N ARG A 5 -93.74 -2.53 48.55
CA ARG A 5 -95.17 -2.92 48.69
C ARG A 5 -95.59 -4.13 47.80
N THR A 6 -95.78 -5.26 48.48
CA THR A 6 -96.81 -6.32 48.41
C THR A 6 -97.80 -6.47 47.24
N SER A 7 -97.81 -7.71 46.71
CA SER A 7 -98.93 -8.65 46.38
C SER A 7 -99.96 -8.33 45.28
N LEU A 8 -100.02 -9.19 44.25
CA LEU A 8 -101.16 -10.10 44.03
C LEU A 8 -100.76 -11.28 43.12
N MET A 9 -101.13 -12.49 43.54
CA MET A 9 -100.89 -13.78 42.90
C MET A 9 -102.19 -14.21 42.21
N VAL A 10 -102.13 -14.53 40.92
CA VAL A 10 -103.19 -15.28 40.21
C VAL A 10 -102.53 -16.43 39.46
N ILE A 11 -102.89 -17.65 39.85
CA ILE A 11 -102.47 -18.92 39.25
C ILE A 11 -103.55 -19.37 38.26
N THR A 12 -103.14 -19.73 37.03
CA THR A 12 -103.69 -20.83 36.19
C THR A 12 -102.78 -21.00 34.96
N LEU A 13 -101.88 -21.99 34.94
CA LEU A 13 -101.99 -23.39 34.45
C LEU A 13 -101.64 -23.60 32.96
N LEU A 14 -100.59 -24.41 32.77
CA LEU A 14 -100.13 -25.15 31.57
C LEU A 14 -99.39 -24.39 30.46
N SER A 15 -98.06 -24.35 30.60
CA SER A 15 -97.18 -25.17 29.75
C SER A 15 -95.79 -25.22 30.38
N VAL A 16 -95.25 -26.42 30.52
CA VAL A 16 -93.86 -26.64 30.92
C VAL A 16 -92.99 -26.17 29.76
N SER A 17 -92.40 -24.98 29.87
CA SER A 17 -91.31 -24.54 28.99
C SER A 17 -90.05 -24.44 29.82
N TRP A 18 -89.16 -25.42 29.66
CA TRP A 18 -87.80 -25.39 30.18
C TRP A 18 -87.02 -24.39 29.34
N ALA A 19 -87.01 -23.12 29.73
CA ALA A 19 -86.18 -22.12 29.07
C ALA A 19 -84.72 -22.25 29.53
N ASP A 20 -84.03 -23.27 29.00
CA ASP A 20 -82.56 -23.38 28.94
C ASP A 20 -81.99 -22.65 27.69
N GLU A 21 -82.77 -21.74 27.09
CA GLU A 21 -82.53 -21.20 25.73
C GLU A 21 -81.23 -20.40 25.51
N PRO A 22 -80.69 -19.58 26.44
CA PRO A 22 -79.46 -18.84 26.17
C PRO A 22 -78.20 -19.71 26.22
N VAL A 23 -78.12 -20.67 27.16
CA VAL A 23 -76.94 -21.54 27.32
C VAL A 23 -76.88 -22.63 26.25
N SER A 24 -78.04 -23.12 25.79
CA SER A 24 -78.12 -24.12 24.72
C SER A 24 -77.71 -23.57 23.36
N SER A 25 -78.17 -22.36 23.01
CA SER A 25 -77.80 -21.69 21.75
C SER A 25 -76.30 -21.36 21.67
N GLU A 26 -75.70 -20.90 22.78
CA GLU A 26 -74.26 -20.62 22.86
C GLU A 26 -73.43 -21.90 22.71
N ARG A 27 -73.81 -23.00 23.37
CA ARG A 27 -73.13 -24.30 23.24
C ARG A 27 -73.24 -24.88 21.83
N LEU A 28 -74.39 -24.76 21.18
CA LEU A 28 -74.56 -25.19 19.78
C LEU A 28 -73.65 -24.39 18.83
N GLN A 29 -73.59 -23.06 18.99
CA GLN A 29 -72.71 -22.21 18.22
C GLN A 29 -71.23 -22.56 18.44
N GLN A 30 -70.82 -22.85 19.68
CA GLN A 30 -69.45 -23.28 19.98
C GLN A 30 -69.11 -24.61 19.32
N LEU A 31 -70.04 -25.57 19.28
CA LEU A 31 -69.87 -26.84 18.57
C LEU A 31 -69.74 -26.66 17.04
N ASP A 32 -70.43 -25.67 16.46
CA ASP A 32 -70.23 -25.27 15.06
C ASP A 32 -68.84 -24.68 14.82
N ASN A 33 -68.40 -23.76 15.68
CA ASN A 33 -67.06 -23.18 15.61
C ASN A 33 -65.96 -24.27 15.72
N TYR A 34 -66.14 -25.26 16.61
CA TYR A 34 -65.23 -26.40 16.73
C TYR A 34 -65.13 -27.22 15.45
N ARG A 35 -66.27 -27.49 14.81
CA ARG A 35 -66.30 -28.20 13.54
C ARG A 35 -65.56 -27.44 12.45
N GLU A 36 -65.83 -26.14 12.29
CA GLU A 36 -65.14 -25.31 11.30
C GLU A 36 -63.63 -25.27 11.52
N GLN A 37 -63.18 -25.13 12.78
CA GLN A 37 -61.75 -25.13 13.12
C GLN A 37 -61.08 -26.48 12.79
N LEU A 38 -61.75 -27.60 13.10
CA LEU A 38 -61.26 -28.93 12.76
C LEU A 38 -61.16 -29.12 11.24
N ASP A 39 -62.19 -28.73 10.50
CA ASP A 39 -62.23 -28.85 9.04
C ASP A 39 -61.11 -28.03 8.40
N ALA A 40 -60.93 -26.78 8.83
CA ALA A 40 -59.86 -25.91 8.35
C ALA A 40 -58.46 -26.49 8.66
N ALA A 41 -58.25 -27.00 9.88
CA ALA A 41 -56.98 -27.59 10.29
C ALA A 41 -56.67 -28.89 9.55
N TYR A 42 -57.68 -29.75 9.33
CA TYR A 42 -57.54 -31.00 8.60
C TYR A 42 -57.23 -30.77 7.11
N GLN A 43 -57.90 -29.80 6.47
CA GLN A 43 -57.62 -29.39 5.09
C GLN A 43 -56.21 -28.80 4.93
N LYS A 44 -55.74 -28.07 5.94
CA LYS A 44 -54.35 -27.57 5.95
C LYS A 44 -53.36 -28.73 6.04
N GLN A 45 -53.65 -29.72 6.86
CA GLN A 45 -52.74 -30.84 7.10
C GLN A 45 -52.62 -31.81 5.92
N THR A 46 -53.73 -32.09 5.23
CA THR A 46 -53.74 -32.93 4.01
C THR A 46 -52.86 -32.37 2.91
N LYS A 47 -52.73 -31.03 2.82
CA LYS A 47 -51.80 -30.36 1.88
C LYS A 47 -50.32 -30.53 2.26
N ILE A 48 -50.02 -30.77 3.54
CA ILE A 48 -48.66 -30.91 4.06
C ILE A 48 -48.19 -32.38 3.97
N GLY A 49 -49.07 -33.32 3.59
CA GLY A 49 -48.72 -34.74 3.39
C GLY A 49 -48.35 -35.48 4.69
N ALA A 50 -48.75 -34.96 5.85
CA ALA A 50 -48.45 -35.57 7.14
C ALA A 50 -49.32 -36.81 7.38
N THR A 51 -48.71 -37.94 7.73
CA THR A 51 -49.40 -39.18 8.10
C THR A 51 -49.72 -39.22 9.59
N HIS A 52 -50.97 -39.56 9.95
CA HIS A 52 -51.41 -39.72 11.33
C HIS A 52 -51.14 -41.13 11.83
N GLU A 53 -50.57 -41.24 13.03
CA GLU A 53 -50.45 -42.51 13.75
C GLU A 53 -51.77 -42.91 14.43
N VAL A 54 -52.59 -41.90 14.79
CA VAL A 54 -53.97 -42.02 15.29
C VAL A 54 -54.77 -40.87 14.70
N ASP A 55 -55.90 -41.11 14.03
CA ASP A 55 -56.71 -40.03 13.45
C ASP A 55 -57.81 -39.58 14.43
N LEU A 56 -57.61 -38.46 15.11
CA LEU A 56 -58.57 -37.87 16.05
C LEU A 56 -59.67 -37.04 15.38
N TYR A 57 -59.53 -36.70 14.08
CA TYR A 57 -60.51 -35.92 13.34
C TYR A 57 -61.91 -36.57 13.30
N PRO A 58 -62.08 -37.83 12.86
CA PRO A 58 -63.39 -38.48 12.83
C PRO A 58 -63.98 -38.67 14.22
N LEU A 59 -63.12 -38.88 15.24
CA LEU A 59 -63.55 -39.00 16.62
C LEU A 59 -64.10 -37.67 17.17
N ALA A 60 -63.42 -36.56 16.89
CA ALA A 60 -63.87 -35.23 17.28
C ALA A 60 -65.20 -34.86 16.61
N LEU A 61 -65.35 -35.12 15.30
CA LEU A 61 -66.62 -34.90 14.59
C LEU A 61 -67.77 -35.73 15.15
N ALA A 62 -67.52 -37.00 15.48
CA ALA A 62 -68.53 -37.87 16.09
C ALA A 62 -68.95 -37.37 17.48
N ARG A 63 -68.02 -36.87 18.29
CA ARG A 63 -68.31 -36.29 19.61
C ARG A 63 -69.09 -34.98 19.52
N ILE A 64 -68.74 -34.12 18.57
CA ILE A 64 -69.50 -32.89 18.29
C ILE A 64 -70.93 -33.22 17.87
N ALA A 65 -71.13 -34.17 16.95
CA ALA A 65 -72.46 -34.59 16.51
C ALA A 65 -73.28 -35.16 17.67
N LEU A 66 -72.68 -36.02 18.50
CA LEU A 66 -73.33 -36.58 19.69
C LEU A 66 -73.75 -35.47 20.67
N ALA A 67 -72.86 -34.52 20.96
CA ALA A 67 -73.14 -33.39 21.85
C ALA A 67 -74.32 -32.54 21.34
N LYS A 68 -74.37 -32.24 20.04
CA LYS A 68 -75.50 -31.52 19.42
C LYS A 68 -76.83 -32.26 19.64
N THR A 69 -76.87 -33.56 19.37
CA THR A 69 -78.11 -34.34 19.55
C THR A 69 -78.64 -34.35 20.98
N TRP A 70 -77.75 -34.32 21.98
CA TRP A 70 -78.15 -34.27 23.39
C TRP A 70 -78.60 -32.87 23.81
N ILE A 71 -77.94 -31.81 23.32
CA ILE A 71 -78.33 -30.43 23.60
C ILE A 71 -79.70 -30.11 22.98
N GLU A 72 -79.95 -30.53 21.73
CA GLU A 72 -81.23 -30.34 21.04
C GLU A 72 -82.39 -31.09 21.71
N LYS A 73 -82.12 -32.29 22.26
CA LYS A 73 -83.14 -33.10 22.94
C LYS A 73 -83.41 -32.65 24.38
N LYS A 74 -82.35 -32.35 25.14
CA LYS A 74 -82.44 -32.04 26.58
C LYS A 74 -81.21 -31.28 27.09
N ALA A 75 -81.11 -30.00 26.74
CA ALA A 75 -79.97 -29.13 27.04
C ALA A 75 -79.51 -29.11 28.50
N GLY A 76 -80.43 -29.03 29.47
CA GLY A 76 -80.10 -28.98 30.90
C GLY A 76 -79.76 -30.34 31.54
N SER A 77 -79.66 -31.43 30.78
CA SER A 77 -79.32 -32.73 31.35
C SER A 77 -77.81 -32.85 31.66
N PRO A 78 -77.42 -33.54 32.75
CA PRO A 78 -76.01 -33.82 33.04
C PRO A 78 -75.28 -34.51 31.88
N VAL A 79 -76.01 -35.34 31.12
CA VAL A 79 -75.47 -36.05 29.94
C VAL A 79 -75.18 -35.08 28.79
N ALA A 80 -76.02 -34.06 28.57
CA ALA A 80 -75.76 -33.04 27.55
C ALA A 80 -74.55 -32.16 27.91
N GLN A 81 -74.36 -31.86 29.19
CA GLN A 81 -73.18 -31.16 29.68
C GLN A 81 -71.90 -31.99 29.51
N ASP A 82 -71.91 -33.25 29.95
CA ASP A 82 -70.76 -34.16 29.81
C ASP A 82 -70.40 -34.42 28.33
N ALA A 83 -71.40 -34.57 27.47
CA ALA A 83 -71.20 -34.71 26.03
C ALA A 83 -70.57 -33.46 25.40
N PHE A 84 -70.99 -32.27 25.83
CA PHE A 84 -70.41 -31.00 25.38
C PHE A 84 -68.96 -30.82 25.84
N GLU A 85 -68.67 -31.07 27.12
CA GLU A 85 -67.31 -30.99 27.68
C GLU A 85 -66.37 -32.00 27.00
N THR A 86 -66.83 -33.23 26.82
CA THR A 86 -66.08 -34.27 26.11
C THR A 86 -65.81 -33.89 24.65
N ALA A 87 -66.79 -33.30 23.96
CA ALA A 87 -66.60 -32.83 22.59
C ALA A 87 -65.55 -31.71 22.50
N GLY A 88 -65.53 -30.79 23.47
CA GLY A 88 -64.49 -29.76 23.59
C GLY A 88 -63.09 -30.35 23.77
N LEU A 89 -62.91 -31.24 24.75
CA LEU A 89 -61.61 -31.87 25.03
C LEU A 89 -61.06 -32.65 23.83
N VAL A 90 -61.90 -33.45 23.17
CA VAL A 90 -61.48 -34.25 22.01
C VAL A 90 -61.15 -33.34 20.81
N THR A 91 -61.88 -32.23 20.64
CA THR A 91 -61.59 -31.22 19.62
C THR A 91 -60.24 -30.56 19.87
N GLU A 92 -59.97 -30.10 21.10
CA GLU A 92 -58.69 -29.48 21.46
C GLU A 92 -57.52 -30.46 21.26
N MET A 93 -57.71 -31.72 21.64
CA MET A 93 -56.71 -32.77 21.45
C MET A 93 -56.39 -33.01 19.96
N ALA A 94 -57.42 -33.04 19.10
CA ALA A 94 -57.24 -33.16 17.65
C ALA A 94 -56.50 -31.94 17.06
N LEU A 95 -56.89 -30.71 17.46
CA LEU A 95 -56.23 -29.49 17.01
C LEU A 95 -54.76 -29.42 17.46
N LEU A 96 -54.46 -29.85 18.70
CA LEU A 96 -53.09 -29.95 19.19
C LEU A 96 -52.28 -30.97 18.39
N GLN A 97 -52.87 -32.12 18.07
CA GLN A 97 -52.20 -33.13 17.25
C GLN A 97 -51.85 -32.59 15.85
N PHE A 98 -52.75 -31.84 15.22
CA PHE A 98 -52.48 -31.20 13.93
C PHE A 98 -51.32 -30.20 14.02
N ARG A 99 -51.29 -29.36 15.06
CA ARG A 99 -50.18 -28.42 15.31
C ARG A 99 -48.86 -29.13 15.53
N VAL A 100 -48.84 -30.24 16.28
CA VAL A 100 -47.63 -31.04 16.49
C VAL A 100 -47.12 -31.63 15.18
N LEU A 101 -48.01 -32.13 14.33
CA LEU A 101 -47.64 -32.68 13.03
C LEU A 101 -47.10 -31.60 12.08
N GLU A 102 -47.73 -30.42 12.04
CA GLU A 102 -47.24 -29.27 11.29
C GLU A 102 -45.83 -28.86 11.76
N ASN A 103 -45.64 -28.72 13.08
CA ASN A 103 -44.33 -28.37 13.66
C ASN A 103 -43.26 -29.41 13.32
N ARG A 104 -43.59 -30.71 13.32
CA ARG A 104 -42.65 -31.78 12.95
C ARG A 104 -42.18 -31.64 11.50
N VAL A 105 -43.10 -31.41 10.55
CA VAL A 105 -42.76 -31.26 9.14
C VAL A 105 -41.92 -30.00 8.91
N ILE A 106 -42.31 -28.87 9.50
CA ILE A 106 -41.53 -27.62 9.43
C ILE A 106 -40.13 -27.83 9.98
N THR A 107 -40.00 -28.47 11.15
CA THR A 107 -38.70 -28.73 11.77
C THR A 107 -37.82 -29.63 10.89
N ALA A 108 -38.39 -30.66 10.26
CA ALA A 108 -37.66 -31.52 9.33
C ALA A 108 -37.16 -30.73 8.11
N SER A 109 -38.03 -29.92 7.50
CA SER A 109 -37.65 -29.06 6.37
C SER A 109 -36.57 -28.04 6.75
N LEU A 110 -36.68 -27.40 7.91
CA LEU A 110 -35.68 -26.45 8.40
C LEU A 110 -34.34 -27.13 8.69
N LYS A 111 -34.36 -28.36 9.22
CA LYS A 111 -33.15 -29.16 9.43
C LYS A 111 -32.45 -29.49 8.11
N GLU A 112 -33.20 -29.80 7.07
CA GLU A 112 -32.64 -30.08 5.75
C GLU A 112 -32.05 -28.82 5.11
N GLN A 113 -32.78 -27.70 5.16
CA GLN A 113 -32.31 -26.39 4.67
C GLN A 113 -31.03 -25.93 5.40
N THR A 114 -30.98 -26.08 6.72
CA THR A 114 -29.80 -25.69 7.52
C THR A 114 -28.60 -26.59 7.22
N LEU A 115 -28.82 -27.90 7.01
CA LEU A 115 -27.74 -28.82 6.66
C LEU A 115 -27.20 -28.53 5.25
N PHE A 116 -28.07 -28.16 4.31
CA PHE A 116 -27.67 -27.70 2.98
C PHE A 116 -26.85 -26.40 3.06
N ALA A 117 -27.35 -25.39 3.78
CA ALA A 117 -26.64 -24.12 3.96
C ALA A 117 -25.28 -24.30 4.64
N LEU A 118 -25.18 -25.19 5.63
CA LEU A 118 -23.91 -25.52 6.29
C LEU A 118 -22.91 -26.15 5.31
N LYS A 119 -23.40 -27.03 4.42
CA LYS A 119 -22.57 -27.64 3.39
C LYS A 119 -22.04 -26.59 2.40
N GLU A 120 -22.89 -25.66 1.95
CA GLU A 120 -22.45 -24.55 1.09
C GLU A 120 -21.42 -23.67 1.81
N LEU A 121 -21.68 -23.31 3.07
CA LEU A 121 -20.77 -22.48 3.86
C LEU A 121 -19.39 -23.13 4.03
N SER A 122 -19.35 -24.43 4.35
CA SER A 122 -18.09 -25.17 4.47
C SER A 122 -17.31 -25.25 3.15
N ALA A 123 -18.01 -25.40 2.01
CA ALA A 123 -17.37 -25.40 0.70
C ALA A 123 -16.77 -24.02 0.36
N VAL A 124 -17.49 -22.94 0.65
CA VAL A 124 -16.99 -21.57 0.48
C VAL A 124 -15.80 -21.31 1.40
N HIS A 125 -15.87 -21.75 2.67
CA HIS A 125 -14.76 -21.60 3.60
C HIS A 125 -13.49 -22.30 3.11
N GLU A 126 -13.60 -23.51 2.57
CA GLU A 126 -12.45 -24.22 2.01
C GLU A 126 -11.87 -23.49 0.78
N GLN A 127 -12.72 -22.92 -0.08
CA GLN A 127 -12.26 -22.10 -1.20
C GLN A 127 -11.51 -20.85 -0.73
N ILE A 128 -11.99 -20.16 0.31
CA ILE A 128 -11.30 -19.01 0.91
C ILE A 128 -9.92 -19.44 1.42
N ASN A 129 -9.85 -20.54 2.18
CA ASN A 129 -8.59 -21.04 2.72
C ASN A 129 -7.58 -21.40 1.61
N GLN A 130 -8.04 -21.97 0.50
CA GLN A 130 -7.20 -22.28 -0.65
C GLN A 130 -6.71 -21.00 -1.36
N LEU A 131 -7.58 -20.01 -1.52
CA LEU A 131 -7.22 -18.71 -2.08
C LEU A 131 -6.20 -17.99 -1.22
N GLU A 132 -6.39 -17.95 0.10
CA GLU A 132 -5.43 -17.35 1.05
C GLU A 132 -4.06 -18.00 0.97
N ARG A 133 -3.98 -19.35 0.91
CA ARG A 133 -2.72 -20.07 0.73
C ARG A 133 -2.05 -19.73 -0.60
N SER A 134 -2.84 -19.66 -1.68
CA SER A 134 -2.31 -19.32 -3.01
C SER A 134 -1.80 -17.88 -3.06
N TYR A 135 -2.48 -16.96 -2.40
CA TYR A 135 -2.09 -15.56 -2.31
C TYR A 135 -0.82 -15.40 -1.47
N ALA A 136 -0.76 -16.05 -0.30
CA ALA A 136 0.42 -16.05 0.55
C ALA A 136 1.66 -16.60 -0.18
N ALA A 137 1.50 -17.67 -0.98
CA ALA A 137 2.58 -18.22 -1.78
C ALA A 137 3.09 -17.24 -2.85
N ARG A 138 2.18 -16.54 -3.56
CA ARG A 138 2.55 -15.53 -4.56
C ARG A 138 3.27 -14.34 -3.95
N VAL A 139 2.77 -13.82 -2.82
CA VAL A 139 3.39 -12.71 -2.10
C VAL A 139 4.80 -13.10 -1.64
N LYS A 140 4.97 -14.30 -1.10
CA LYS A 140 6.29 -14.80 -0.69
C LYS A 140 7.25 -14.89 -1.87
N GLN A 141 6.80 -15.42 -3.01
CA GLN A 141 7.62 -15.54 -4.20
C GLN A 141 8.06 -14.16 -4.75
N GLU A 142 7.15 -13.19 -4.80
CA GLU A 142 7.50 -11.84 -5.22
C GLU A 142 8.45 -11.16 -4.23
N LEU A 143 8.25 -11.34 -2.92
CA LEU A 143 9.17 -10.84 -1.90
C LEU A 143 10.58 -11.41 -2.09
N GLU A 144 10.72 -12.72 -2.30
CA GLU A 144 12.00 -13.37 -2.58
C GLU A 144 12.69 -12.80 -3.83
N LYS A 145 11.95 -12.58 -4.93
CA LYS A 145 12.50 -11.96 -6.14
C LYS A 145 12.95 -10.52 -5.89
N THR A 146 12.16 -9.73 -5.17
CA THR A 146 12.52 -8.35 -4.85
C THR A 146 13.75 -8.27 -3.96
N GLN A 147 13.89 -9.19 -3.00
CA GLN A 147 15.07 -9.25 -2.15
C GLN A 147 16.32 -9.62 -2.95
N GLN A 148 16.22 -10.63 -3.84
CA GLN A 148 17.32 -10.99 -4.73
C GLN A 148 17.73 -9.81 -5.63
N ALA A 149 16.76 -9.08 -6.19
CA ALA A 149 17.04 -7.91 -7.00
C ALA A 149 17.73 -6.79 -6.20
N LEU A 150 17.33 -6.59 -4.94
CA LEU A 150 17.95 -5.63 -4.03
C LEU A 150 19.39 -6.02 -3.70
N ASP A 151 19.64 -7.29 -3.38
CA ASP A 151 20.97 -7.80 -3.08
C ASP A 151 21.91 -7.63 -4.29
N HIS A 152 21.43 -7.94 -5.50
CA HIS A 152 22.17 -7.71 -6.73
C HIS A 152 22.47 -6.23 -6.99
N ALA A 153 21.49 -5.35 -6.77
CA ALA A 153 21.67 -3.91 -6.93
C ALA A 153 22.69 -3.35 -5.93
N GLN A 154 22.66 -3.83 -4.69
CA GLN A 154 23.62 -3.43 -3.66
C GLN A 154 25.03 -3.87 -4.02
N HIS A 155 25.22 -5.13 -4.43
CA HIS A 155 26.53 -5.62 -4.87
C HIS A 155 27.06 -4.85 -6.08
N ALA A 156 26.20 -4.48 -7.04
CA ALA A 156 26.61 -3.67 -8.18
C ALA A 156 27.03 -2.24 -7.76
N LEU A 157 26.35 -1.66 -6.77
CA LEU A 157 26.71 -0.36 -6.21
C LEU A 157 28.08 -0.43 -5.51
N ASP A 158 28.31 -1.45 -4.69
CA ASP A 158 29.57 -1.63 -3.97
C ASP A 158 30.74 -1.80 -4.96
N GLN A 159 30.55 -2.59 -6.02
CA GLN A 159 31.53 -2.74 -7.11
C GLN A 159 31.85 -1.41 -7.80
N THR A 160 30.81 -0.63 -8.10
CA THR A 160 30.97 0.70 -8.73
C THR A 160 31.70 1.67 -7.81
N GLN A 161 31.42 1.63 -6.51
CA GLN A 161 32.10 2.45 -5.51
C GLN A 161 33.58 2.06 -5.37
N GLU A 162 33.88 0.76 -5.33
CA GLU A 162 35.27 0.28 -5.29
C GLU A 162 36.04 0.69 -6.55
N GLU A 163 35.43 0.58 -7.73
CA GLU A 163 36.03 1.02 -8.99
C GLU A 163 36.29 2.53 -9.00
N LEU A 164 35.34 3.33 -8.49
CA LEU A 164 35.50 4.78 -8.36
C LEU A 164 36.65 5.13 -7.41
N ILE A 165 36.76 4.44 -6.27
CA ILE A 165 37.86 4.64 -5.31
C ILE A 165 39.20 4.27 -5.95
N ARG A 166 39.26 3.14 -6.67
CA ARG A 166 40.48 2.70 -7.37
C ARG A 166 40.92 3.69 -8.44
N THR A 167 40.00 4.08 -9.32
CA THR A 167 40.26 5.04 -10.40
C THR A 167 40.71 6.38 -9.86
N LYS A 168 40.09 6.88 -8.77
CA LYS A 168 40.54 8.10 -8.08
C LYS A 168 41.95 7.93 -7.50
N ALA A 169 42.23 6.83 -6.81
CA ALA A 169 43.55 6.60 -6.21
C ALA A 169 44.68 6.43 -7.26
N GLU A 170 44.39 5.76 -8.37
CA GLU A 170 45.32 5.59 -9.50
C GLU A 170 45.64 6.92 -10.16
N ALA A 171 44.60 7.72 -10.39
CA ALA A 171 44.76 9.05 -10.90
C ALA A 171 45.61 9.92 -9.94
N ASP A 172 45.51 9.71 -8.62
CA ASP A 172 46.18 10.58 -7.63
C ASP A 172 47.67 10.28 -7.66
N ARG A 173 48.00 8.99 -7.83
CA ARG A 173 49.36 8.52 -8.05
C ARG A 173 49.91 9.08 -9.36
N ARG A 174 49.15 8.99 -10.46
CA ARG A 174 49.55 9.54 -11.77
C ARG A 174 49.84 11.03 -11.68
N PHE A 175 49.04 11.77 -10.93
CA PHE A 175 49.24 13.20 -10.69
C PHE A 175 50.55 13.46 -9.93
N ARG A 176 50.79 12.76 -8.81
CA ARG A 176 52.04 12.87 -8.04
C ARG A 176 53.29 12.41 -8.80
N GLU A 177 53.19 11.40 -9.66
CA GLU A 177 54.31 10.97 -10.51
C GLU A 177 54.68 12.06 -11.52
N LEU A 178 53.68 12.65 -12.19
CA LEU A 178 53.89 13.76 -13.11
C LEU A 178 54.38 15.02 -12.39
N GLU A 179 53.99 15.21 -11.12
CA GLU A 179 54.56 16.21 -10.20
C GLU A 179 56.08 16.05 -10.08
N SER A 180 56.56 14.80 -9.93
CA SER A 180 57.98 14.50 -9.74
C SER A 180 58.81 14.52 -11.04
N GLU A 181 58.20 14.18 -12.18
CA GLU A 181 58.91 14.01 -13.46
C GLU A 181 59.04 15.34 -14.23
N LEU A 182 58.05 16.24 -14.11
CA LEU A 182 57.94 17.31 -15.10
C LEU A 182 58.62 18.62 -14.73
N ILE A 183 58.62 19.11 -13.49
CA ILE A 183 58.89 20.54 -13.26
C ILE A 183 58.97 20.86 -11.75
N SER A 184 59.64 21.94 -11.35
CA SER A 184 59.63 22.43 -9.96
C SER A 184 58.22 22.76 -9.48
N VAL A 185 57.55 21.78 -8.85
CA VAL A 185 56.26 21.97 -8.22
C VAL A 185 56.46 22.61 -6.85
N ARG A 186 55.67 23.64 -6.57
CA ARG A 186 55.65 24.33 -5.29
C ARG A 186 54.21 24.43 -4.84
N GLN A 187 53.95 24.04 -3.59
CA GLN A 187 52.69 24.38 -2.93
C GLN A 187 52.76 25.82 -2.44
N ASP A 188 51.73 26.61 -2.72
CA ASP A 188 51.51 27.91 -2.09
C ASP A 188 50.11 27.96 -1.44
N ALA A 189 49.78 29.06 -0.78
CA ALA A 189 48.50 29.23 -0.09
C ALA A 189 47.25 29.22 -1.03
N ARG A 190 47.44 29.24 -2.35
CA ARG A 190 46.39 29.25 -3.38
C ARG A 190 46.16 27.85 -3.97
N GLY A 191 47.09 26.91 -3.75
CA GLY A 191 47.01 25.53 -4.20
C GLY A 191 48.34 25.00 -4.74
N THR A 192 48.26 24.00 -5.61
CA THR A 192 49.46 23.37 -6.21
C THR A 192 49.90 24.16 -7.44
N ILE A 193 51.11 24.73 -7.42
CA ILE A 193 51.70 25.44 -8.55
C ILE A 193 52.63 24.52 -9.32
N ILE A 194 52.27 24.24 -10.57
CA ILE A 194 53.13 23.56 -11.54
C ILE A 194 53.82 24.64 -12.39
N SER A 195 55.09 24.93 -12.09
CA SER A 195 55.83 26.04 -12.73
C SER A 195 56.68 25.60 -13.91
N MET A 196 56.20 25.83 -15.14
CA MET A 196 56.93 25.42 -16.34
C MET A 196 58.05 26.41 -16.66
N SER A 197 59.21 26.24 -16.02
CA SER A 197 60.41 27.04 -16.26
C SER A 197 61.24 26.54 -17.45
N ASP A 198 61.33 27.39 -18.48
CA ASP A 198 62.60 27.76 -19.12
C ASP A 198 63.27 26.87 -20.18
N ILE A 199 62.49 26.18 -21.04
CA ILE A 199 63.01 25.67 -22.36
C ILE A 199 62.02 25.92 -23.53
N LEU A 200 60.91 26.65 -23.35
CA LEU A 200 59.72 26.35 -24.16
C LEU A 200 59.02 27.52 -24.88
N PHE A 201 59.53 28.74 -24.77
CA PHE A 201 59.18 29.85 -25.65
C PHE A 201 60.46 30.62 -26.01
N ASP A 202 60.76 30.77 -27.31
CA ASP A 202 61.81 31.68 -27.74
C ASP A 202 61.52 33.11 -27.25
N VAL A 203 62.58 33.91 -27.13
CA VAL A 203 62.47 35.34 -26.79
C VAL A 203 61.42 36.01 -27.69
N ASN A 204 60.47 36.72 -27.08
CA ASN A 204 59.37 37.41 -27.74
C ASN A 204 58.37 36.52 -28.53
N LYS A 205 58.39 35.19 -28.34
CA LYS A 205 57.41 34.29 -28.96
C LYS A 205 56.35 33.80 -27.99
N VAL A 206 55.20 33.48 -28.57
CA VAL A 206 54.03 32.87 -27.93
C VAL A 206 53.80 31.43 -28.38
N THR A 207 54.61 30.90 -29.31
CA THR A 207 54.45 29.57 -29.90
C THR A 207 54.90 28.46 -28.94
N LEU A 208 54.05 27.46 -28.72
CA LEU A 208 54.38 26.27 -27.93
C LEU A 208 55.34 25.37 -28.71
N THR A 209 56.46 25.00 -28.11
CA THR A 209 57.39 24.00 -28.68
C THR A 209 56.78 22.58 -28.64
N PRO A 210 57.26 21.64 -29.47
CA PRO A 210 56.79 20.24 -29.45
C PRO A 210 56.89 19.59 -28.07
N ASP A 211 57.98 19.82 -27.33
CA ASP A 211 58.18 19.26 -25.99
C ASP A 211 57.16 19.81 -24.99
N LEU A 212 56.79 21.10 -25.10
CA LEU A 212 55.76 21.70 -24.27
C LEU A 212 54.38 21.13 -24.59
N LYS A 213 54.09 20.88 -25.86
CA LYS A 213 52.85 20.23 -26.29
C LYS A 213 52.71 18.83 -25.70
N ILE A 214 53.80 18.05 -25.63
CA ILE A 214 53.81 16.72 -25.00
C ILE A 214 53.51 16.83 -23.50
N ASN A 215 54.17 17.75 -22.79
CA ASN A 215 53.96 17.93 -21.36
C ASN A 215 52.56 18.45 -21.03
N LEU A 216 52.04 19.40 -21.81
CA LEU A 216 50.68 19.90 -21.67
C LEU A 216 49.63 18.84 -22.01
N ALA A 217 49.90 17.94 -22.96
CA ALA A 217 49.00 16.82 -23.26
C ALA A 217 48.95 15.82 -22.09
N LYS A 218 50.09 15.54 -21.43
CA LYS A 218 50.11 14.74 -20.19
C LYS A 218 49.27 15.39 -19.10
N ILE A 219 49.42 16.70 -18.87
CA ILE A 219 48.65 17.45 -17.87
C ILE A 219 47.15 17.47 -18.23
N ALA A 220 46.79 17.69 -19.50
CA ALA A 220 45.41 17.65 -19.97
C ALA A 220 44.76 16.29 -19.67
N GLY A 221 45.47 15.19 -19.94
CA GLY A 221 45.00 13.84 -19.62
C GLY A 221 44.65 13.68 -18.13
N ILE A 222 45.48 14.21 -17.22
CA ILE A 222 45.18 14.18 -15.78
C ILE A 222 43.97 15.06 -15.46
N LEU A 223 43.91 16.29 -15.96
CA LEU A 223 42.81 17.22 -15.70
C LEU A 223 41.47 16.70 -16.24
N MET A 224 41.46 15.82 -17.24
CA MET A 224 40.25 15.16 -17.72
C MET A 224 39.73 14.07 -16.78
N VAL A 225 40.64 13.42 -16.05
CA VAL A 225 40.32 12.44 -15.00
C VAL A 225 39.90 13.16 -13.71
N TYR A 226 40.62 14.21 -13.32
CA TYR A 226 40.28 15.09 -12.20
C TYR A 226 39.39 16.23 -12.64
N ARG A 227 38.07 16.02 -12.64
CA ARG A 227 37.13 17.03 -13.12
C ARG A 227 36.81 18.15 -12.13
N GLU A 228 37.24 18.03 -10.89
CA GLU A 228 36.87 18.93 -9.80
C GLU A 228 37.67 20.25 -9.72
N PRO A 229 39.02 20.27 -9.76
CA PRO A 229 39.76 21.49 -9.49
C PRO A 229 39.65 22.52 -10.62
N LYS A 230 39.60 23.81 -10.27
CA LYS A 230 39.77 24.92 -11.22
C LYS A 230 41.26 25.20 -11.41
N VAL A 231 41.66 25.58 -12.61
CA VAL A 231 43.07 25.85 -12.95
C VAL A 231 43.23 27.28 -13.45
N LEU A 232 44.16 28.02 -12.83
CA LEU A 232 44.58 29.34 -13.25
C LEU A 232 45.94 29.24 -13.93
N ILE A 233 46.02 29.66 -15.19
CA ILE A 233 47.25 29.75 -15.97
C ILE A 233 47.82 31.16 -15.82
N GLU A 234 48.98 31.29 -15.18
CA GLU A 234 49.68 32.56 -14.94
C GLU A 234 50.88 32.69 -15.89
N GLY A 235 50.88 33.72 -16.74
CA GLY A 235 52.00 34.04 -17.62
C GLY A 235 52.95 35.07 -17.00
N HIS A 236 54.27 34.87 -17.16
CA HIS A 236 55.29 35.78 -16.66
C HIS A 236 56.36 36.10 -17.72
N THR A 237 56.94 37.30 -17.63
CA THR A 237 58.08 37.74 -18.46
C THR A 237 59.29 38.08 -17.59
N ASP A 238 60.45 38.26 -18.23
CA ASP A 238 61.55 38.99 -17.60
C ASP A 238 61.35 40.50 -17.70
N ASN A 239 62.22 41.26 -17.05
CA ASN A 239 62.14 42.72 -17.00
C ASN A 239 62.70 43.44 -18.25
N THR A 240 62.93 42.73 -19.35
CA THR A 240 63.43 43.32 -20.59
C THR A 240 62.24 43.83 -21.42
N GLY A 241 62.23 45.11 -21.77
CA GLY A 241 61.15 45.73 -22.54
C GLY A 241 60.19 46.57 -21.68
N THR A 242 59.16 47.13 -22.32
CA THR A 242 58.17 47.97 -21.63
C THR A 242 57.14 47.12 -20.91
N ASP A 243 56.57 47.65 -19.84
CA ASP A 243 55.53 46.96 -19.08
C ASP A 243 54.29 46.62 -19.93
N ALA A 244 53.81 47.58 -20.72
CA ALA A 244 52.69 47.36 -21.64
C ALA A 244 52.95 46.24 -22.68
N TYR A 245 54.20 46.08 -23.11
CA TYR A 245 54.59 44.98 -24.02
C TYR A 245 54.61 43.64 -23.28
N ASN A 246 55.23 43.59 -22.11
CA ASN A 246 55.37 42.39 -21.31
C ASN A 246 54.03 41.89 -20.73
N GLN A 247 53.11 42.80 -20.41
CA GLN A 247 51.75 42.47 -20.03
C GLN A 247 51.03 41.73 -21.18
N LYS A 248 51.04 42.28 -22.40
CA LYS A 248 50.44 41.62 -23.57
C LYS A 248 51.10 40.27 -23.87
N LEU A 249 52.42 40.17 -23.75
CA LEU A 249 53.17 38.94 -24.02
C LEU A 249 52.84 37.85 -23.00
N SER A 250 52.76 38.18 -21.71
CA SER A 250 52.39 37.23 -20.66
C SER A 250 50.95 36.74 -20.78
N GLU A 251 50.01 37.64 -21.08
CA GLU A 251 48.60 37.29 -21.35
C GLU A 251 48.47 36.36 -22.55
N ALA A 252 49.14 36.68 -23.67
CA ALA A 252 49.10 35.87 -24.87
C ALA A 252 49.69 34.46 -24.66
N ARG A 253 50.76 34.34 -23.84
CA ARG A 253 51.33 33.04 -23.47
C ARG A 253 50.37 32.22 -22.61
N ALA A 254 49.76 32.83 -21.60
CA ALA A 254 48.79 32.15 -20.74
C ALA A 254 47.55 31.70 -21.54
N ALA A 255 47.04 32.56 -22.42
CA ALA A 255 45.92 32.24 -23.30
C ALA A 255 46.24 31.10 -24.28
N ASN A 256 47.44 31.07 -24.85
CA ASN A 256 47.83 30.00 -25.77
C ASN A 256 47.92 28.63 -25.07
N VAL A 257 48.42 28.61 -23.83
CA VAL A 257 48.43 27.39 -23.01
C VAL A 257 47.02 26.95 -22.64
N MET A 258 46.15 27.89 -22.24
CA MET A 258 44.73 27.60 -21.97
C MET A 258 44.04 27.00 -23.20
N ASN A 259 44.19 27.61 -24.37
CA ASN A 259 43.60 27.12 -25.62
C ASN A 259 44.08 25.70 -25.95
N TYR A 260 45.37 25.44 -25.79
CA TYR A 260 45.91 24.11 -26.01
C TYR A 260 45.30 23.06 -25.06
N LEU A 261 45.09 23.39 -23.78
CA LEU A 261 44.43 22.48 -22.83
C LEU A 261 42.96 22.23 -23.21
N ILE A 262 42.24 23.25 -23.71
CA ILE A 262 40.86 23.12 -24.21
C ILE A 262 40.82 22.21 -25.44
N GLU A 263 41.72 22.41 -26.40
CA GLU A 263 41.87 21.56 -27.60
C GLU A 263 42.15 20.11 -27.24
N ASN A 264 42.81 19.86 -26.11
CA ASN A 264 43.09 18.54 -25.57
C ASN A 264 42.01 18.01 -24.60
N GLY A 265 40.83 18.62 -24.56
CA GLY A 265 39.64 18.06 -23.89
C GLY A 265 39.36 18.54 -22.47
N VAL A 266 40.11 19.53 -21.95
CA VAL A 266 39.81 20.14 -20.66
C VAL A 266 38.67 21.16 -20.80
N SER A 267 37.65 21.09 -19.93
CA SER A 267 36.52 22.02 -19.97
C SER A 267 36.97 23.48 -19.78
N ALA A 268 36.56 24.37 -20.69
CA ALA A 268 36.89 25.79 -20.66
C ALA A 268 36.40 26.49 -19.38
N GLU A 269 35.28 26.04 -18.81
CA GLU A 269 34.70 26.58 -17.56
C GLU A 269 35.62 26.40 -16.33
N ARG A 270 36.58 25.47 -16.43
CA ARG A 270 37.54 25.16 -15.37
C ARG A 270 38.84 25.93 -15.51
N LEU A 271 39.06 26.61 -16.63
CA LEU A 271 40.32 27.25 -16.97
C LEU A 271 40.18 28.77 -16.94
N SER A 272 41.19 29.44 -16.42
CA SER A 272 41.32 30.90 -16.49
C SER A 272 42.78 31.26 -16.80
N ALA A 273 43.00 32.32 -17.57
CA ALA A 273 44.34 32.74 -17.97
C ALA A 273 44.59 34.20 -17.56
N ARG A 274 45.79 34.49 -17.03
CA ARG A 274 46.19 35.85 -16.63
C ARG A 274 47.68 36.08 -16.86
N GLY A 275 48.03 37.23 -17.45
CA GLY A 275 49.41 37.69 -17.51
C GLY A 275 49.76 38.61 -16.33
N TYR A 276 50.98 38.48 -15.82
CA TYR A 276 51.50 39.27 -14.71
C TYR A 276 52.72 40.12 -15.07
N SER A 277 53.05 40.24 -16.36
CA SER A 277 54.25 40.95 -16.82
C SER A 277 55.48 40.43 -16.04
N PHE A 278 56.42 41.32 -15.69
CA PHE A 278 57.58 41.03 -14.86
C PHE A 278 57.38 41.36 -13.37
N HIS A 279 56.13 41.60 -12.92
CA HIS A 279 55.83 42.04 -11.56
C HIS A 279 55.98 40.95 -10.49
N ARG A 280 56.09 39.68 -10.90
CA ARG A 280 56.24 38.53 -10.00
C ARG A 280 57.49 37.70 -10.37
N PRO A 281 58.70 38.26 -10.17
CA PRO A 281 59.94 37.53 -10.46
C PRO A 281 60.18 36.44 -9.41
N VAL A 282 60.67 35.29 -9.86
CA VAL A 282 61.09 34.16 -9.01
C VAL A 282 62.61 34.06 -8.90
N ALA A 283 63.35 34.80 -9.72
CA ALA A 283 64.80 34.88 -9.72
C ALA A 283 65.31 36.28 -10.07
N ASP A 284 66.61 36.53 -9.85
CA ASP A 284 67.22 37.84 -10.10
C ASP A 284 67.29 38.18 -11.60
N ASN A 285 66.48 39.17 -12.01
CA ASN A 285 66.44 39.69 -13.38
C ASN A 285 67.76 40.35 -13.85
N ARG A 286 68.73 40.59 -12.96
CA ARG A 286 70.05 41.10 -13.35
C ARG A 286 70.89 40.04 -14.06
N THR A 287 70.67 38.76 -13.76
CA THR A 287 71.39 37.64 -14.35
C THR A 287 70.66 37.08 -15.58
N ALA A 288 71.40 36.59 -16.58
CA ALA A 288 70.79 35.94 -17.74
C ALA A 288 69.97 34.71 -17.33
N GLU A 289 70.47 33.94 -16.36
CA GLU A 289 69.80 32.77 -15.78
C GLU A 289 68.51 33.15 -15.04
N GLY A 290 68.52 34.20 -14.23
CA GLY A 290 67.33 34.64 -13.50
C GLY A 290 66.26 35.23 -14.41
N ARG A 291 66.64 35.96 -15.47
CA ARG A 291 65.68 36.35 -16.53
C ARG A 291 65.06 35.13 -17.21
N ARG A 292 65.86 34.11 -17.47
CA ARG A 292 65.44 32.82 -18.03
C ARG A 292 64.34 32.18 -17.17
N LYS A 293 64.59 32.03 -15.86
CA LYS A 293 63.61 31.52 -14.87
C LYS A 293 62.34 32.38 -14.74
N ASN A 294 62.44 33.70 -14.96
CA ASN A 294 61.28 34.60 -14.89
C ASN A 294 60.39 34.52 -16.13
N ARG A 295 60.88 34.01 -17.27
CA ARG A 295 60.08 33.71 -18.46
C ARG A 295 59.42 32.33 -18.31
N ARG A 296 58.34 32.26 -17.53
CA ARG A 296 57.64 31.01 -17.20
C ARG A 296 56.13 31.13 -17.37
N VAL A 297 55.48 29.97 -17.41
CA VAL A 297 54.03 29.86 -17.26
C VAL A 297 53.75 28.92 -16.10
N ASP A 298 52.98 29.38 -15.14
CA ASP A 298 52.61 28.63 -13.95
C ASP A 298 51.16 28.16 -14.10
N LEU A 299 50.90 26.87 -13.86
CA LEU A 299 49.55 26.33 -13.72
C LEU A 299 49.26 26.21 -12.23
N VAL A 300 48.36 27.04 -11.73
CA VAL A 300 47.90 27.02 -10.34
C VAL A 300 46.62 26.19 -10.29
N ILE A 301 46.74 25.00 -9.74
CA ILE A 301 45.58 24.14 -9.45
C ILE A 301 45.00 24.63 -8.13
N LEU A 302 43.83 25.25 -8.22
CA LEU A 302 43.12 25.78 -7.06
C LEU A 302 42.52 24.59 -6.31
N ASP A 303 43.11 24.26 -5.17
CA ASP A 303 42.48 23.34 -4.23
C ASP A 303 41.20 24.00 -3.74
N ASN A 304 40.06 23.38 -4.04
CA ASN A 304 38.84 23.73 -3.36
C ASN A 304 38.97 23.14 -1.94
N PRO A 305 38.96 23.93 -0.85
CA PRO A 305 38.86 23.38 0.49
C PRO A 305 37.44 22.81 0.64
N SER A 306 37.25 21.58 0.19
CA SER A 306 36.02 20.81 0.34
C SER A 306 36.41 19.44 0.87
N GLY A 307 36.90 19.45 2.11
CA GLY A 307 37.38 18.24 2.80
C GLY A 307 37.96 18.47 4.19
N ALA A 308 37.74 19.63 4.81
CA ALA A 308 37.91 19.82 6.24
C ALA A 308 36.52 20.09 6.83
N ASP A 309 36.08 19.17 7.68
CA ASP A 309 34.82 19.15 8.43
C ASP A 309 33.51 18.98 7.62
N GLN A 310 33.21 17.71 7.30
CA GLN A 310 31.87 17.13 7.50
C GLN A 310 32.02 15.71 8.06
#